data_AF-A0A832E2Y9-F1
#
_entry.id   AF-A0A832E2Y9-F1
#
_cell.length_a   1.000
_cell.length_b   1.000
_cell.length_c   1.000
_cell.angle_alpha   90.00
_cell.angle_beta   90.00
_cell.angle_gamma   90.00
#
_symmetry.space_group_name_H-M   'P 1'
#
loop_
_entity.id
_entity.type
_entity.pdbx_description
1 polymer ?
#
loop_
_entity_poly.entity_id
_entity_poly.type
_entity_poly.pdbx_seq_one_letter_code
_entity_poly.pdbx_strand_id
1 'polypeptide(L)'
;MIRRNSASSSLTEQEVKVVVTNDGSQYRIITNADSSADGWYMDLPTTGERIAYNPITRDGRFVFITLIPDTDPCSAGGTSWLMEVNPFNGGQLTESPFDVNGDDKFNAGDKLEYNDNGTTKSSYVSGIKSNIGINTTPAVIDKSRSSEYKVLTGSIGSTETVLESKAVLSGRMSWQEIR
;
A
#
# COMPACT_ATOMS: atom_id res chain seq x y z
N MET A 1 0.22 -14.94 2.20
CA MET A 1 -0.59 -15.56 3.28
C MET A 1 0.14 -15.32 4.59
N ILE A 2 -0.50 -14.66 5.57
CA ILE A 2 0.09 -14.35 6.89
C ILE A 2 0.05 -15.63 7.75
N ARG A 3 1.15 -15.95 8.45
CA ARG A 3 1.56 -17.33 8.83
C ARG A 3 0.64 -18.08 9.80
N ARG A 4 0.59 -19.42 9.60
CA ARG A 4 0.65 -20.45 10.66
C ARG A 4 2.05 -21.06 10.66
N ASN A 5 2.65 -21.25 11.84
CA ASN A 5 4.01 -21.76 12.05
C ASN A 5 4.25 -23.11 11.34
N SER A 6 5.41 -23.20 10.66
CA SER A 6 6.20 -24.41 10.28
C SER A 6 6.54 -24.52 8.77
N ALA A 7 7.29 -23.55 8.21
CA ALA A 7 8.17 -23.70 7.02
C ALA A 7 8.77 -22.33 6.65
N SER A 8 9.88 -21.93 7.28
CA SER A 8 10.50 -20.61 7.04
C SER A 8 11.72 -20.63 6.10
N SER A 9 12.06 -21.77 5.50
CA SER A 9 13.29 -21.90 4.70
C SER A 9 13.12 -21.63 3.19
N SER A 10 11.90 -21.40 2.70
CA SER A 10 11.64 -21.16 1.27
C SER A 10 10.80 -19.92 0.97
N LEU A 11 10.65 -19.00 1.92
CA LEU A 11 9.95 -17.72 1.69
C LEU A 11 10.90 -16.54 1.90
N THR A 12 10.78 -15.54 1.03
CA THR A 12 11.48 -14.26 1.13
C THR A 12 10.82 -13.40 2.21
N GLU A 13 11.58 -12.91 3.17
CA GLU A 13 11.08 -11.99 4.18
C GLU A 13 11.06 -10.55 3.65
N GLN A 14 9.97 -9.84 3.94
CA GLN A 14 9.88 -8.40 3.76
C GLN A 14 9.45 -7.75 5.08
N GLU A 15 9.93 -6.54 5.32
CA GLU A 15 9.74 -5.82 6.58
C GLU A 15 9.30 -4.38 6.32
N VAL A 16 8.43 -3.85 7.19
CA VAL A 16 8.19 -2.42 7.31
C VAL A 16 9.36 -1.79 8.06
N LYS A 17 10.30 -1.17 7.33
CA LYS A 17 11.50 -0.57 7.92
C LYS A 17 11.20 0.62 8.81
N VAL A 18 10.30 1.49 8.36
CA VAL A 18 10.07 2.79 9.00
C VAL A 18 8.70 3.34 8.61
N VAL A 19 8.16 4.13 9.53
CA VAL A 19 7.05 5.05 9.27
C VAL A 19 7.60 6.46 9.20
N VAL A 20 7.44 7.12 8.05
CA VAL A 20 7.87 8.51 7.81
C VAL A 20 6.63 9.39 7.79
N THR A 21 6.73 10.61 8.34
CA THR A 21 5.67 11.61 8.24
C THR A 21 6.11 12.70 7.27
N ASN A 22 5.31 12.97 6.24
CA ASN A 22 5.52 14.06 5.29
C ASN A 22 4.21 14.82 5.11
N ASP A 23 4.26 16.15 5.29
CA ASP A 23 3.10 17.06 5.15
C ASP A 23 1.82 16.60 5.90
N GLY A 24 2.00 16.01 7.09
CA GLY A 24 0.91 15.53 7.94
C GLY A 24 0.41 14.11 7.62
N SER A 25 0.81 13.54 6.48
CA SER A 25 0.52 12.16 6.10
C SER A 25 1.61 11.21 6.60
N GLN A 26 1.21 10.00 7.01
CA GLN A 26 2.14 8.95 7.43
C GLN A 26 2.28 7.89 6.34
N TYR A 27 3.54 7.54 6.04
CA TYR A 27 3.90 6.59 5.00
C TYR A 27 4.77 5.48 5.55
N ARG A 28 4.64 4.27 4.97
CA ARG A 28 5.50 3.13 5.26
C ARG A 28 6.51 2.92 4.14
N ILE A 29 7.76 2.75 4.52
CA ILE A 29 8.81 2.26 3.62
C ILE A 29 9.09 0.81 4.02
N ILE A 30 9.13 -0.07 3.03
CA ILE A 30 9.41 -1.49 3.22
C ILE A 30 10.73 -1.90 2.57
N THR A 31 11.21 -3.10 2.89
CA THR A 31 12.35 -3.71 2.22
C THR A 31 12.05 -4.04 0.74
N ASN A 32 13.12 -4.25 -0.03
CA ASN A 32 13.03 -4.82 -1.37
C ASN A 32 14.04 -5.97 -1.48
N ALA A 33 13.79 -7.06 -0.74
CA ALA A 33 14.60 -8.27 -0.86
C ALA A 33 14.26 -9.02 -2.15
N ASP A 34 15.28 -9.55 -2.83
CA ASP A 34 15.11 -10.34 -4.03
C ASP A 34 14.45 -11.70 -3.74
N SER A 35 13.54 -12.10 -4.62
CA SER A 35 12.79 -13.35 -4.53
C SER A 35 13.56 -14.48 -5.23
N SER A 36 14.32 -15.27 -4.48
CA SER A 36 14.84 -16.58 -4.92
C SER A 36 14.05 -17.76 -4.33
N ALA A 37 12.94 -17.46 -3.66
CA ALA A 37 12.18 -18.38 -2.83
C ALA A 37 10.78 -18.65 -3.42
N ASP A 38 10.06 -19.65 -2.91
CA ASP A 38 8.73 -20.09 -3.38
C ASP A 38 7.61 -19.08 -3.11
N GLY A 39 7.93 -17.97 -2.45
CA GLY A 39 7.02 -16.88 -2.14
C GLY A 39 7.66 -15.89 -1.18
N TRP A 40 6.81 -15.08 -0.54
CA TRP A 40 7.23 -14.08 0.42
C TRP A 40 6.27 -13.97 1.60
N TYR A 41 6.76 -13.41 2.69
CA TYR A 41 5.96 -13.02 3.83
C TYR A 41 6.38 -11.66 4.34
N MET A 42 5.46 -11.00 5.05
CA MET A 42 5.71 -9.76 5.76
C MET A 42 5.00 -9.85 7.10
N ASP A 43 5.76 -9.66 8.17
CA ASP A 43 5.19 -9.49 9.50
C ASP A 43 4.78 -8.03 9.68
N LEU A 44 3.57 -7.83 10.20
CA LEU A 44 3.01 -6.49 10.39
C LEU A 44 3.56 -5.90 11.71
N PRO A 45 4.07 -4.67 11.70
CA PRO A 45 4.89 -4.16 12.80
C PRO A 45 4.09 -3.80 14.04
N THR A 46 2.79 -3.56 13.91
CA THR A 46 1.95 -3.12 15.02
C THR A 46 1.24 -4.31 15.67
N THR A 47 1.24 -4.36 17.00
CA THR A 47 0.51 -5.41 17.73
C THR A 47 -0.97 -5.39 17.38
N GLY A 48 -1.53 -6.56 17.05
CA GLY A 48 -2.93 -6.70 16.67
C GLY A 48 -3.24 -6.31 15.23
N GLU A 49 -2.24 -5.82 14.47
CA GLU A 49 -2.39 -5.50 13.06
C GLU A 49 -2.65 -6.76 12.23
N ARG A 50 -3.64 -6.69 11.34
CA ARG A 50 -4.07 -7.83 10.52
C ARG A 50 -4.70 -7.40 9.21
N ILE A 51 -4.80 -8.34 8.28
CA ILE A 51 -5.60 -8.19 7.07
C ILE A 51 -6.93 -8.91 7.31
N ALA A 52 -8.04 -8.19 7.18
CA ALA A 52 -9.40 -8.77 7.31
C ALA A 52 -10.23 -8.66 6.02
N TYR A 53 -9.74 -7.90 5.05
CA TYR A 53 -10.41 -7.68 3.77
C TYR A 53 -9.60 -8.28 2.62
N ASN A 54 -10.30 -8.62 1.54
CA ASN A 54 -9.66 -9.24 0.39
C ASN A 54 -8.71 -8.25 -0.31
N PRO A 55 -7.48 -8.68 -0.62
CA PRO A 55 -6.56 -7.88 -1.42
C PRO A 55 -7.00 -7.82 -2.88
N ILE A 56 -6.48 -6.83 -3.61
CA ILE A 56 -6.64 -6.70 -5.07
C ILE A 56 -5.27 -6.93 -5.70
N THR A 57 -5.22 -7.77 -6.74
CA THR A 57 -4.07 -7.84 -7.63
C THR A 57 -4.42 -7.12 -8.94
N ARG A 58 -3.70 -6.06 -9.29
CA ARG A 58 -3.98 -5.25 -10.47
C ARG A 58 -2.68 -4.69 -11.03
N ASP A 59 -2.54 -4.72 -12.35
CA ASP A 59 -1.43 -4.10 -13.08
C ASP A 59 -0.03 -4.44 -12.52
N GLY A 60 0.17 -5.69 -12.07
CA GLY A 60 1.45 -6.12 -11.50
C GLY A 60 1.72 -5.62 -10.09
N ARG A 61 0.68 -5.22 -9.34
CA ARG A 61 0.73 -4.76 -7.96
C ARG A 61 -0.21 -5.55 -7.07
N PHE A 62 0.18 -5.73 -5.82
CA PHE A 62 -0.63 -6.35 -4.77
C PHE A 62 -1.06 -5.27 -3.77
N VAL A 63 -2.33 -4.88 -3.85
CA VAL A 63 -2.94 -3.82 -3.04
C VAL A 63 -3.74 -4.46 -1.92
N PHE A 64 -3.49 -4.05 -0.68
CA PHE A 64 -4.20 -4.60 0.48
C PHE A 64 -4.34 -3.58 1.59
N ILE A 65 -5.36 -3.75 2.41
CA ILE A 65 -5.55 -2.97 3.63
C ILE A 65 -5.10 -3.79 4.83
N THR A 66 -4.26 -3.20 5.68
CA THR A 66 -4.06 -3.69 7.05
C THR A 66 -4.86 -2.85 8.01
N LEU A 67 -5.38 -3.45 9.08
CA LEU A 67 -6.11 -2.74 10.12
C LEU A 67 -5.52 -3.06 11.48
N ILE A 68 -5.53 -2.06 12.35
CA ILE A 68 -5.13 -2.10 13.76
C ILE A 68 -6.41 -1.75 14.54
N PRO A 69 -7.07 -2.71 15.17
CA PRO A 69 -8.26 -2.44 15.97
C PRO A 69 -7.92 -1.54 17.16
N ASP A 70 -8.86 -0.71 17.58
CA ASP A 70 -8.77 -0.06 18.88
C ASP A 70 -8.87 -1.10 20.00
N THR A 71 -8.23 -0.79 21.13
CA THR A 71 -8.35 -1.58 22.36
C THR A 71 -9.65 -1.34 23.11
N ASP A 72 -10.30 -0.19 22.88
CA ASP A 72 -11.61 0.11 23.46
C ASP A 72 -12.73 -0.53 22.60
N PRO A 73 -13.48 -1.51 23.14
CA PRO A 73 -14.56 -2.17 22.41
C PRO A 73 -15.75 -1.24 22.10
N CYS A 74 -15.86 -0.09 22.76
CA CYS A 74 -16.88 0.92 22.51
C CYS A 74 -16.43 1.97 21.49
N SER A 75 -15.14 2.01 21.14
CA SER A 75 -14.61 2.87 20.08
C SER A 75 -15.06 2.35 18.73
N ALA A 76 -15.57 3.24 17.87
CA ALA A 76 -16.06 2.91 16.54
C ALA A 76 -14.94 2.61 15.52
N GLY A 77 -13.73 2.28 15.97
CA GLY A 77 -12.61 2.25 15.04
C GLY A 77 -11.33 1.63 15.53
N GLY A 78 -10.26 2.26 15.09
CA GLY A 78 -8.97 1.65 14.83
C GLY A 78 -8.38 2.42 13.66
N THR A 79 -7.22 1.99 13.20
CA THR A 79 -6.54 2.63 12.07
C THR A 79 -6.25 1.61 11.00
N SER A 80 -6.08 2.07 9.77
CA SER A 80 -5.64 1.20 8.68
C SER A 80 -4.57 1.82 7.82
N TRP A 81 -3.88 0.95 7.10
CA TRP A 81 -2.92 1.30 6.08
C TRP A 81 -3.38 0.74 4.75
N LEU A 82 -3.34 1.59 3.72
CA LEU A 82 -3.36 1.14 2.34
C LEU A 82 -1.92 0.79 1.96
N MET A 83 -1.69 -0.47 1.64
CA MET A 83 -0.38 -1.00 1.25
C MET A 83 -0.41 -1.41 -0.22
N GLU A 84 0.67 -1.10 -0.93
CA GLU A 84 0.86 -1.51 -2.31
C GLU A 84 2.29 -2.02 -2.51
N VAL A 85 2.41 -3.29 -2.90
CA VAL A 85 3.70 -4.00 -2.98
C VAL A 85 3.82 -4.80 -4.28
N ASN A 86 5.03 -5.22 -4.61
CA ASN A 86 5.25 -6.14 -5.72
C ASN A 86 4.65 -7.52 -5.39
N PRO A 87 3.79 -8.09 -6.25
CA PRO A 87 3.09 -9.34 -5.98
C PRO A 87 4.03 -10.56 -5.95
N PHE A 88 5.19 -10.49 -6.61
CA PHE A 88 6.10 -11.61 -6.77
C PHE A 88 7.08 -11.76 -5.61
N ASN A 89 7.61 -10.65 -5.07
CA ASN A 89 8.56 -10.69 -3.96
C ASN A 89 8.03 -10.02 -2.67
N GLY A 90 6.88 -9.35 -2.71
CA GLY A 90 6.30 -8.63 -1.57
C GLY A 90 7.01 -7.33 -1.20
N GLY A 91 8.05 -6.97 -1.95
CA GLY A 91 8.91 -5.84 -1.68
C GLY A 91 8.36 -4.53 -2.26
N GLN A 92 9.12 -3.47 -2.04
CA GLN A 92 8.85 -2.15 -2.59
C GLN A 92 8.76 -2.17 -4.12
N LEU A 93 7.85 -1.37 -4.68
CA LEU A 93 7.74 -1.16 -6.12
C LEU A 93 8.91 -0.36 -6.69
N THR A 94 9.18 -0.53 -7.99
CA THR A 94 10.25 0.18 -8.71
C THR A 94 9.86 1.63 -9.07
N GLU A 95 8.59 1.98 -8.92
CA GLU A 95 8.02 3.32 -9.14
C GLU A 95 7.17 3.71 -7.93
N SER A 96 6.92 5.01 -7.74
CA SER A 96 6.12 5.45 -6.61
C SER A 96 4.66 5.05 -6.80
N PRO A 97 4.05 4.30 -5.88
CA PRO A 97 2.61 4.03 -5.94
C PRO A 97 1.78 5.29 -5.66
N PHE A 98 2.26 6.16 -4.77
CA PHE A 98 1.55 7.36 -4.32
C PHE A 98 2.22 8.64 -4.81
N ASP A 99 1.43 9.68 -5.07
CA ASP A 99 1.91 11.05 -5.28
C ASP A 99 2.14 11.69 -3.92
N VAL A 100 3.38 11.63 -3.44
CA VAL A 100 3.75 12.01 -2.08
C VAL A 100 3.93 13.53 -1.96
N ASN A 101 4.36 14.17 -3.05
CA ASN A 101 4.62 15.62 -3.08
C ASN A 101 3.46 16.44 -3.67
N GLY A 102 2.44 15.79 -4.24
CA GLY A 102 1.21 16.42 -4.72
C GLY A 102 1.35 17.13 -6.08
N ASP A 103 2.33 16.74 -6.90
CA ASP A 103 2.58 17.34 -8.22
C ASP A 103 1.89 16.61 -9.40
N ASP A 104 1.03 15.63 -9.10
CA ASP A 104 0.33 14.75 -10.03
C ASP A 104 1.28 13.84 -10.85
N LYS A 105 2.57 13.70 -10.47
CA LYS A 105 3.57 12.89 -11.17
C LYS A 105 4.30 11.93 -10.23
N PHE A 106 4.14 10.64 -10.50
CA PHE A 106 4.80 9.55 -9.76
C PHE A 106 6.24 9.33 -10.23
N ASN A 107 7.19 9.98 -9.57
CA ASN A 107 8.59 9.99 -9.98
C ASN A 107 9.55 10.07 -8.79
N ALA A 108 10.84 10.30 -9.04
CA ALA A 108 11.85 10.37 -7.99
C ALA A 108 11.58 11.45 -6.91
N GLY A 109 10.76 12.47 -7.22
CA GLY A 109 10.28 13.47 -6.27
C GLY A 109 9.34 12.94 -5.19
N ASP A 110 8.83 11.71 -5.33
CA ASP A 110 7.97 11.06 -4.32
C ASP A 110 8.74 10.19 -3.34
N LYS A 111 10.06 10.12 -3.47
CA LYS A 111 10.88 9.39 -2.52
C LYS A 111 10.94 10.14 -1.20
N LEU A 112 10.87 9.39 -0.10
CA LEU A 112 11.08 9.92 1.23
C LEU A 112 12.42 9.46 1.79
N GLU A 113 13.09 10.37 2.49
CA GLU A 113 14.31 10.06 3.24
C GLU A 113 13.98 9.39 4.57
N TYR A 114 14.82 8.45 4.97
CA TYR A 114 14.74 7.80 6.27
C TYR A 114 16.12 7.36 6.76
N ASN A 115 16.25 7.21 8.07
CA ASN A 115 17.47 6.69 8.68
C ASN A 115 17.37 5.15 8.79
N ASP A 116 18.38 4.46 8.28
CA ASP A 116 18.53 3.01 8.40
C ASP A 116 19.89 2.73 9.05
N ASN A 117 19.88 2.38 10.34
CA ASN A 117 21.08 2.12 11.15
C ASN A 117 22.16 3.22 11.03
N GLY A 118 21.76 4.48 11.16
CA GLY A 118 22.69 5.63 11.13
C GLY A 118 23.03 6.14 9.72
N THR A 119 22.55 5.49 8.66
CA THR A 119 22.72 5.94 7.27
C THR A 119 21.42 6.52 6.73
N THR A 120 21.45 7.75 6.21
CA THR A 120 20.31 8.33 5.50
C THR A 120 20.15 7.65 4.13
N LYS A 121 18.97 7.10 3.88
CA LYS A 121 18.56 6.47 2.62
C LYS A 121 17.31 7.15 2.10
N SER A 122 17.03 6.97 0.81
CA SER A 122 15.82 7.48 0.16
C SER A 122 15.20 6.39 -0.70
N SER A 123 13.89 6.20 -0.60
CA SER A 123 13.14 5.16 -1.30
C SER A 123 11.71 5.58 -1.56
N TYR A 124 11.03 4.89 -2.48
CA TYR A 124 9.58 5.04 -2.63
C TYR A 124 8.85 4.51 -1.39
N VAL A 125 7.66 5.01 -1.14
CA VAL A 125 6.81 4.49 -0.07
C VAL A 125 5.98 3.33 -0.60
N SER A 126 5.53 2.44 0.28
CA SER A 126 4.73 1.25 -0.07
C SER A 126 3.46 1.14 0.76
N GLY A 127 3.20 2.12 1.62
CA GLY A 127 1.88 2.28 2.20
C GLY A 127 1.64 3.68 2.73
N ILE A 128 0.37 4.03 2.86
CA ILE A 128 -0.13 5.29 3.40
C ILE A 128 -1.15 4.98 4.48
N LYS A 129 -1.07 5.71 5.61
CA LYS A 129 -2.04 5.57 6.70
C LYS A 129 -3.32 6.32 6.32
N SER A 130 -4.46 5.70 6.57
CA SER A 130 -5.75 6.36 6.34
C SER A 130 -6.12 7.30 7.49
N ASN A 131 -6.81 8.38 7.12
CA ASN A 131 -7.36 9.36 8.06
C ASN A 131 -8.81 9.06 8.48
N ILE A 132 -9.43 8.02 7.92
CA ILE A 132 -10.86 7.71 8.10
C ILE A 132 -11.11 6.40 8.88
N GLY A 133 -10.17 6.02 9.75
CA GLY A 133 -10.30 4.84 10.61
C GLY A 133 -9.92 3.55 9.90
N ILE A 134 -10.72 2.49 10.04
CA ILE A 134 -10.50 1.21 9.37
C ILE A 134 -11.12 1.24 7.98
N ASN A 135 -10.32 1.02 6.94
CA ASN A 135 -10.80 0.89 5.57
C ASN A 135 -11.16 -0.55 5.19
N THR A 136 -12.08 -0.68 4.24
CA THR A 136 -12.33 -1.91 3.47
C THR A 136 -11.46 -1.94 2.21
N THR A 137 -11.51 -3.04 1.46
CA THR A 137 -10.94 -3.12 0.10
C THR A 137 -11.36 -1.88 -0.73
N PRO A 138 -10.41 -1.12 -1.30
CA PRO A 138 -10.73 0.12 -2.04
C PRO A 138 -11.43 -0.16 -3.36
N ALA A 139 -12.25 0.80 -3.81
CA ALA A 139 -12.68 0.85 -5.19
C ALA A 139 -11.61 1.54 -6.04
N VAL A 140 -11.37 1.05 -7.25
CA VAL A 140 -10.38 1.61 -8.18
C VAL A 140 -11.09 2.34 -9.31
N ILE A 141 -10.73 3.60 -9.54
CA ILE A 141 -11.29 4.43 -10.62
C ILE A 141 -10.13 4.97 -11.47
N ASP A 142 -10.16 4.70 -12.77
CA ASP A 142 -9.17 5.25 -13.71
C ASP A 142 -9.28 6.78 -13.78
N LYS A 143 -8.18 7.51 -13.51
CA LYS A 143 -8.11 8.98 -13.70
C LYS A 143 -7.57 9.31 -15.09
N SER A 144 -6.45 8.69 -15.46
CA SER A 144 -5.76 8.92 -16.73
C SER A 144 -5.09 7.64 -17.22
N ARG A 145 -4.27 7.75 -18.28
CA ARG A 145 -3.50 6.61 -18.77
C ARG A 145 -2.46 6.14 -17.75
N SER A 146 -1.93 7.02 -16.91
CA SER A 146 -0.83 6.72 -15.98
C SER A 146 -1.21 6.88 -14.51
N SER A 147 -2.49 7.15 -14.20
CA SER A 147 -2.94 7.37 -12.84
C SER A 147 -4.37 6.89 -12.59
N GLU A 148 -4.62 6.49 -11.35
CA GLU A 148 -5.91 6.04 -10.85
C GLU A 148 -6.18 6.57 -9.45
N TYR A 149 -7.44 6.53 -9.05
CA TYR A 149 -7.88 6.83 -7.70
C TYR A 149 -8.24 5.55 -6.96
N LYS A 150 -7.75 5.41 -5.74
CA LYS A 150 -8.32 4.49 -4.75
C LYS A 150 -9.32 5.25 -3.90
N VAL A 151 -10.58 4.85 -4.01
CA VAL A 151 -11.65 5.37 -3.16
C VAL A 151 -11.80 4.44 -1.96
N LEU A 152 -11.45 4.96 -0.79
CA LEU A 152 -11.52 4.28 0.50
C LEU A 152 -12.79 4.71 1.22
N THR A 153 -13.42 3.75 1.89
CA THR A 153 -14.51 4.00 2.85
C THR A 153 -14.04 3.57 4.23
N GLY A 154 -14.43 4.30 5.27
CA GLY A 154 -13.84 4.19 6.59
C GLY A 154 -14.86 3.99 7.70
N SER A 155 -14.43 3.35 8.79
CA SER A 155 -15.29 3.03 9.95
C SER A 155 -15.86 4.25 10.66
N ILE A 156 -15.30 5.46 10.45
CA ILE A 156 -15.82 6.71 11.00
C ILE A 156 -16.91 7.37 10.13
N GLY A 157 -17.41 6.67 9.11
CA GLY A 157 -18.46 7.18 8.21
C GLY A 157 -17.98 8.22 7.20
N SER A 158 -16.67 8.28 6.94
CA SER A 158 -16.04 9.18 5.97
C SER A 158 -15.44 8.41 4.79
N THR A 159 -15.15 9.13 3.71
CA THR A 159 -14.48 8.59 2.52
C THR A 159 -13.19 9.37 2.24
N GLU A 160 -12.18 8.68 1.75
CA GLU A 160 -10.86 9.24 1.44
C GLU A 160 -10.48 8.76 0.04
N THR A 161 -9.91 9.65 -0.76
CA THR A 161 -9.46 9.32 -2.11
C THR A 161 -7.95 9.47 -2.16
N VAL A 162 -7.25 8.41 -2.54
CA VAL A 162 -5.80 8.41 -2.73
C VAL A 162 -5.51 8.39 -4.21
N LEU A 163 -4.66 9.32 -4.66
CA LEU A 163 -4.16 9.36 -6.03
C LEU A 163 -2.95 8.43 -6.15
N GLU A 164 -3.01 7.50 -7.10
CA GLU A 164 -1.98 6.50 -7.33
C GLU A 164 -1.52 6.42 -8.79
N SER A 165 -0.30 5.96 -8.98
CA SER A 165 0.23 5.63 -10.29
C SER A 165 -0.43 4.36 -10.83
N LYS A 166 -0.44 4.25 -12.15
CA LYS A 166 -0.90 3.05 -12.84
C LYS A 166 0.24 2.42 -13.61
N ALA A 167 0.57 1.17 -13.27
CA ALA A 167 1.68 0.45 -13.89
C ALA A 167 1.44 0.09 -15.36
N VAL A 168 0.18 0.00 -15.80
CA VAL A 168 -0.16 -0.27 -17.22
C VAL A 168 -0.90 0.92 -17.81
N LEU A 169 -0.38 1.45 -18.91
CA LEU A 169 -1.09 2.45 -19.71
C LEU A 169 -2.37 1.83 -20.29
N SER A 170 -3.52 2.12 -19.67
CA SER A 170 -4.81 1.60 -20.13
C SER A 170 -5.89 2.68 -20.08
N GLY A 171 -6.91 2.53 -20.92
CA GLY A 171 -8.02 3.46 -21.08
C GLY A 171 -8.96 3.00 -22.19
N ARG A 172 -10.15 3.62 -22.29
CA ARG A 172 -11.14 3.26 -23.31
C ARG A 172 -10.60 3.62 -24.70
N MET A 173 -10.34 2.61 -25.55
CA MET A 173 -9.79 2.82 -26.89
C MET A 173 -10.85 3.11 -27.96
N SER A 174 -12.12 2.72 -27.72
CA SER A 174 -13.25 3.05 -28.58
C SER A 174 -14.58 2.96 -27.83
N TRP A 175 -15.60 3.64 -28.36
CA TRP A 175 -17.00 3.42 -28.01
C TRP A 175 -17.76 3.09 -29.29
N GLN A 176 -18.63 2.08 -29.22
CA GLN A 176 -19.57 1.77 -30.29
C GLN A 176 -20.96 1.67 -29.68
N GLU A 177 -21.88 2.51 -30.16
CA GLU A 177 -23.31 2.34 -29.92
C GLU A 177 -23.80 1.13 -30.69
N ILE A 178 -24.58 0.26 -30.03
CA ILE A 178 -25.35 -0.76 -30.73
C ILE A 178 -26.77 -0.21 -30.81
N ARG A 179 -27.27 -0.07 -32.05
CA ARG A 179 -28.66 0.30 -32.34
C ARG A 179 -29.50 -0.95 -32.61
#